data_AF-A0A4R3JJF2-F1
#
_entry.id   AF-A0A4R3JJF2-F1
#
_cell.length_a   1.000
_cell.length_b   1.000
_cell.length_c   1.000
_cell.angle_alpha   90.00
_cell.angle_beta   90.00
_cell.angle_gamma   90.00
#
_symmetry.space_group_name_H-M   'P 1'
#
loop_
_entity.id
_entity.type
_entity.pdbx_description
1 polymer ?
#
loop_
_entity_poly.entity_id
_entity_poly.type
_entity_poly.pdbx_seq_one_letter_code
_entity_poly.pdbx_strand_id
1 'polypeptide(L)'
;MMGQSRSIDDILKDRLTATQAIAQANTEQLRLNQKASGIMVLDLKDERDGVANSDHEAARTRNAAALQDNLDKINRLEKELSLLDEELAAAVKKDS
;
A
#
# COMPACT_ATOMS: atom_id res chain seq x y z
N MET A 1 12.80 29.28 -9.59
CA MET A 1 12.55 28.93 -11.00
C MET A 1 11.05 28.97 -11.23
N MET A 2 10.55 30.00 -11.92
CA MET A 2 9.13 30.15 -12.23
C MET A 2 8.71 29.13 -13.30
N GLY A 3 7.84 28.19 -12.92
CA GLY A 3 6.54 28.05 -13.58
C GLY A 3 6.46 27.50 -15.00
N GLN A 4 7.25 26.49 -15.39
CA GLN A 4 6.78 25.59 -16.44
C GLN A 4 5.81 24.59 -15.82
N SER A 5 4.52 24.78 -16.07
CA SER A 5 3.51 23.75 -15.83
C SER A 5 3.91 22.49 -16.60
N ARG A 6 3.90 21.35 -15.91
CA ARG A 6 4.15 20.04 -16.54
C ARG A 6 3.16 19.80 -17.66
N SER A 7 3.56 19.03 -18.67
CA SER A 7 2.65 18.64 -19.73
C SER A 7 1.55 17.71 -19.18
N ILE A 8 0.36 17.77 -19.77
CA ILE A 8 -0.75 16.86 -19.42
C ILE A 8 -0.30 15.40 -19.56
N ASP A 9 0.44 15.08 -20.62
CA ASP A 9 0.98 13.73 -20.85
C ASP A 9 1.89 13.24 -19.72
N ASP A 10 2.72 14.11 -19.17
CA ASP A 10 3.60 13.74 -18.04
C ASP A 10 2.78 13.50 -16.76
N ILE A 11 1.76 14.33 -16.51
CA ILE A 11 0.85 14.14 -15.37
C ILE A 11 0.10 12.80 -15.50
N LEU A 12 -0.38 12.47 -16.71
CA LEU A 12 -1.08 11.21 -16.97
C LEU A 12 -0.18 9.97 -16.79
N LYS A 13 1.09 10.05 -17.20
CA LYS A 13 2.08 8.97 -16.98
C LYS A 13 2.34 8.73 -15.49
N ASP A 14 2.47 9.81 -14.71
CA ASP A 14 2.66 9.70 -13.27
C ASP A 14 1.42 9.13 -12.59
N ARG A 15 0.21 9.57 -12.97
CA ARG A 15 -1.05 8.98 -12.44
C ARG A 15 -1.15 7.49 -12.71
N LEU A 16 -0.79 7.06 -13.92
CA LEU A 16 -0.77 5.64 -14.26
C LEU A 16 0.22 4.88 -13.38
N THR A 17 1.41 5.44 -13.17
CA THR A 17 2.46 4.87 -12.32
C THR A 17 1.99 4.75 -10.86
N ALA A 18 1.42 5.82 -10.30
CA ALA A 18 0.86 5.83 -8.94
C ALA A 18 -0.26 4.79 -8.79
N THR A 19 -1.16 4.69 -9.76
CA THR A 19 -2.24 3.70 -9.78
C THR A 19 -1.71 2.27 -9.80
N GLN A 20 -0.71 1.98 -10.63
CA GLN A 20 -0.06 0.67 -10.68
C GLN A 20 0.66 0.34 -9.37
N ALA A 21 1.33 1.32 -8.76
CA ALA A 21 1.98 1.16 -7.46
C ALA A 21 0.97 0.88 -6.34
N ILE A 22 -0.20 1.52 -6.34
CA ILE A 22 -1.30 1.24 -5.41
C ILE A 22 -1.81 -0.19 -5.61
N ALA A 23 -2.04 -0.61 -6.86
CA ALA A 23 -2.49 -1.97 -7.15
C ALA A 23 -1.50 -3.04 -6.64
N GLN A 24 -0.20 -2.80 -6.81
CA GLN A 24 0.85 -3.66 -6.26
C GLN A 24 0.84 -3.69 -4.74
N ALA A 25 0.72 -2.52 -4.09
CA ALA A 25 0.67 -2.42 -2.63
C ALA A 25 -0.60 -3.10 -2.07
N ASN A 26 -1.75 -2.97 -2.71
CA ASN A 26 -2.98 -3.66 -2.33
C ASN A 26 -2.86 -5.18 -2.44
N THR A 27 -2.20 -5.66 -3.49
CA THR A 27 -1.90 -7.10 -3.66
C THR A 27 -1.03 -7.60 -2.51
N GLU A 28 0.00 -6.84 -2.15
CA GLU A 28 0.86 -7.17 -1.01
C GLU A 28 0.08 -7.13 0.32
N GLN A 29 -0.83 -6.17 0.49
CA GLN A 29 -1.67 -6.09 1.68
C GLN A 29 -2.53 -7.36 1.84
N LEU A 30 -3.14 -7.83 0.74
CA LEU A 30 -3.92 -9.07 0.73
C LEU A 30 -3.04 -10.28 1.11
N ARG A 31 -1.83 -10.36 0.55
CA ARG A 31 -0.88 -11.45 0.85
C ARG A 31 -0.47 -11.44 2.33
N LEU A 32 -0.20 -10.26 2.90
CA LEU A 32 0.16 -10.11 4.32
C LEU A 32 -1.00 -10.44 5.25
N ASN A 33 -2.23 -10.09 4.88
CA ASN A 33 -3.44 -10.47 5.60
C ASN A 33 -3.65 -11.99 5.59
N GLN A 34 -3.47 -12.64 4.44
CA GLN A 34 -3.53 -14.10 4.35
C GLN A 34 -2.48 -14.77 5.24
N LYS A 35 -1.26 -14.22 5.28
CA LYS A 35 -0.20 -14.71 6.17
C LYS A 35 -0.56 -14.53 7.65
N ALA A 36 -1.16 -13.40 8.03
CA ALA A 36 -1.64 -13.18 9.40
C ALA A 36 -2.69 -14.23 9.79
N SER A 37 -3.68 -14.47 8.93
CA SER A 37 -4.70 -15.50 9.16
C SER A 37 -4.10 -16.90 9.27
N GLY A 38 -3.10 -17.22 8.45
CA GLY A 38 -2.39 -18.49 8.54
C GLY A 38 -1.66 -18.67 9.87
N ILE A 39 -1.00 -17.63 10.37
CA ILE A 39 -0.33 -17.66 11.68
C ILE A 39 -1.37 -17.85 12.80
N MET A 40 -2.50 -17.14 12.75
CA MET A 40 -3.58 -17.29 13.74
C MET A 40 -4.10 -18.73 13.80
N VAL A 41 -4.27 -19.40 12.65
CA VAL A 41 -4.72 -20.80 12.62
C VAL A 41 -3.68 -21.74 13.25
N LEU A 42 -2.39 -21.48 13.05
CA LEU A 42 -1.32 -22.25 13.68
C LEU A 42 -1.29 -22.04 15.19
N ASP A 43 -1.46 -20.81 15.66
CA ASP A 43 -1.54 -20.52 17.10
C ASP A 43 -2.72 -21.25 17.75
N LEU A 44 -3.90 -21.23 17.13
CA LEU A 44 -5.08 -21.97 17.61
C LEU A 44 -4.85 -23.49 17.65
N LYS A 45 -4.07 -24.01 16.70
CA LYS A 45 -3.68 -25.41 16.68
C LYS A 45 -2.75 -25.73 17.85
N ASP A 46 -1.73 -24.92 18.08
CA ASP A 46 -0.76 -25.11 19.16
C ASP A 46 -1.43 -25.03 20.53
N GLU A 47 -2.36 -24.08 20.72
CA GLU A 47 -3.19 -23.98 21.93
C GLU A 47 -4.00 -25.27 22.17
N ARG A 48 -4.65 -25.79 21.12
CA ARG A 48 -5.42 -27.04 21.20
C ARG A 48 -4.53 -28.25 21.50
N ASP A 49 -3.35 -28.29 20.90
CA ASP A 49 -2.40 -29.40 21.03
C ASP A 49 -1.57 -29.29 22.33
N GLY A 50 -1.78 -28.24 23.14
CA GLY A 50 -1.12 -28.04 24.44
C GLY A 50 0.33 -27.59 24.34
N VAL A 51 0.74 -27.00 23.21
CA VAL A 51 2.10 -26.54 22.95
C VAL A 51 2.28 -25.15 23.58
N ALA A 52 3.08 -25.09 24.66
CA ALA A 52 3.26 -23.87 25.46
C ALA A 52 4.24 -22.84 24.86
N ASN A 53 5.00 -23.19 23.82
CA ASN A 53 6.02 -22.33 23.24
C ASN A 53 5.83 -22.30 21.72
N SER A 54 4.94 -21.42 21.24
CA SER A 54 4.73 -21.22 19.81
C SER A 54 5.80 -20.25 19.29
N ASP A 55 6.70 -20.72 18.41
CA ASP A 55 7.73 -19.91 17.75
C ASP A 55 7.13 -18.85 16.78
N HIS A 56 5.81 -18.67 16.80
CA HIS A 56 5.05 -17.81 15.92
C HIS A 56 5.06 -16.34 16.33
N GLU A 57 5.47 -16.00 17.56
CA GLU A 57 5.49 -14.60 18.04
C GLU A 57 6.36 -13.70 17.16
N ALA A 58 7.59 -14.12 16.87
CA ALA A 58 8.47 -13.37 15.99
C ALA A 58 7.92 -13.26 14.55
N ALA A 59 7.13 -14.24 14.11
CA ALA A 59 6.46 -14.19 12.81
C ALA A 59 5.27 -13.21 12.82
N ARG A 60 4.47 -13.17 13.89
CA ARG A 60 3.38 -12.21 14.10
C ARG A 60 3.90 -10.78 14.09
N THR A 61 4.91 -10.49 14.90
CA THR A 61 5.49 -9.15 15.01
C THR A 61 6.04 -8.65 13.68
N ARG A 62 6.79 -9.50 12.95
CA ARG A 62 7.30 -9.16 11.60
C ARG A 62 6.17 -8.93 10.60
N ASN A 63 5.11 -9.73 10.65
CA ASN A 63 3.98 -9.58 9.73
C ASN A 63 3.15 -8.31 10.04
N ALA A 64 2.96 -8.00 11.32
CA ALA A 64 2.27 -6.79 11.76
C ALA A 64 3.03 -5.51 11.35
N ALA A 65 4.36 -5.50 11.50
CA ALA A 65 5.20 -4.41 11.02
C ALA A 65 5.06 -4.23 9.50
N ALA A 66 5.15 -5.33 8.73
CA ALA A 66 5.00 -5.28 7.27
C ALA A 66 3.60 -4.80 6.83
N LEU A 67 2.54 -5.19 7.55
CA LEU A 67 1.17 -4.70 7.30
C LEU A 67 1.07 -3.19 7.52
N GLN A 68 1.66 -2.67 8.59
CA GLN A 68 1.66 -1.24 8.89
C GLN A 68 2.47 -0.47 7.84
N ASP A 69 3.69 -0.92 7.53
CA ASP A 69 4.55 -0.28 6.53
C ASP A 69 3.89 -0.20 5.15
N ASN A 70 3.20 -1.28 4.75
CA ASN A 70 2.52 -1.33 3.46
C ASN A 70 1.24 -0.48 3.44
N LEU A 71 0.52 -0.38 4.56
CA LEU A 71 -0.59 0.56 4.70
C LEU A 71 -0.12 2.02 4.60
N ASP A 72 0.98 2.36 5.26
CA ASP A 72 1.58 3.70 5.18
C ASP A 72 2.11 4.01 3.78
N LYS A 73 2.53 2.99 3.02
CA LYS A 73 2.85 3.13 1.59
C LYS A 73 1.58 3.42 0.77
N ILE A 74 0.49 2.70 0.98
CA ILE A 74 -0.78 2.93 0.28
C ILE A 74 -1.27 4.36 0.53
N ASN A 75 -1.33 4.80 1.79
CA ASN A 75 -1.77 6.15 2.16
C ASN A 75 -0.95 7.25 1.48
N ARG A 76 0.37 7.06 1.36
CA ARG A 76 1.24 8.01 0.64
C ARG A 76 0.95 8.06 -0.85
N LEU A 77 0.79 6.89 -1.48
CA LEU A 77 0.47 6.80 -2.91
C LEU A 77 -0.91 7.36 -3.24
N GLU A 78 -1.91 7.16 -2.38
CA GLU A 78 -3.24 7.74 -2.55
C GLU A 78 -3.19 9.28 -2.45
N LYS A 79 -2.41 9.81 -1.51
CA LYS A 79 -2.17 11.25 -1.42
C LYS A 79 -1.46 11.79 -2.67
N GLU A 80 -0.46 11.08 -3.18
CA GLU A 80 0.24 11.43 -4.42
C GLU A 80 -0.72 11.44 -5.62
N LEU A 81 -1.57 10.41 -5.74
CA LEU A 81 -2.57 10.33 -6.80
C LEU A 81 -3.57 11.50 -6.72
N SER A 82 -4.03 11.85 -5.52
CA SER A 82 -4.92 13.01 -5.31
C SER A 82 -4.27 14.33 -5.74
N LEU A 83 -2.98 14.52 -5.47
CA LEU A 83 -2.26 15.72 -5.92
C LEU A 83 -2.12 15.77 -7.45
N LEU A 84 -1.88 14.62 -8.07
CA LEU A 84 -1.82 14.51 -9.53
C LEU A 84 -3.19 14.75 -10.18
N ASP A 85 -4.29 14.36 -9.53
CA ASP A 85 -5.66 14.66 -9.95
C ASP A 85 -5.93 16.17 -9.94
N GLU A 86 -5.53 16.85 -8.86
CA GLU A 86 -5.63 18.31 -8.74
C GLU A 86 -4.77 19.03 -9.79
N GLU A 87 -3.54 18.57 -10.00
CA GLU A 87 -2.61 19.12 -10.99
C GLU A 87 -3.18 18.97 -12.41
N LEU A 88 -3.70 17.79 -12.75
CA LEU A 88 -4.33 17.52 -14.04
C LEU A 88 -5.55 18.43 -14.26
N ALA A 89 -6.42 18.56 -13.27
CA ALA A 89 -7.59 19.43 -13.36
C ALA A 89 -7.21 20.91 -13.57
N ALA A 90 -6.11 21.35 -12.95
CA ALA A 90 -5.58 22.70 -13.16
C ALA A 90 -4.96 22.89 -14.55
N ALA A 91 -4.26 21.88 -15.08
CA ALA A 91 -3.69 21.91 -16.42
C ALA A 91 -4.77 21.97 -17.50
N VAL A 92 -5.79 21.11 -17.42
CA VAL A 92 -6.91 21.08 -18.37
C VAL A 92 -7.67 22.42 -18.43
N LYS A 93 -7.86 23.09 -17.28
CA LYS A 93 -8.52 24.41 -17.23
C LYS A 93 -7.70 25.53 -17.88
N LYS A 94 -6.38 25.39 -18.01
CA LYS A 94 -5.51 26.38 -18.66
C LYS A 94 -5.46 26.22 -20.18
N ASP A 95 -5.71 24.99 -20.66
CA ASP A 95 -5.73 24.65 -22.08
C ASP A 95 -7.10 24.90 -22.74
N SER A 96 -8.14 25.24 -21.96
CA SER A 96 -9.51 25.56 -22.41
C SER A 96 -9.73 27.07 -22.51
#